data_AF-A0A0G4H8E5-F1
#
_entry.id   AF-A0A0G4H8E5-F1
#
_cell.length_a   1.000
_cell.length_b   1.000
_cell.length_c   1.000
_cell.angle_alpha   90.00
_cell.angle_beta   90.00
_cell.angle_gamma   90.00
#
_symmetry.space_group_name_H-M   'P 1'
#
loop_
_entity.id
_entity.type
_entity.pdbx_description
1 polymer ?
#
loop_
_entity_poly.entity_id
_entity_poly.type
_entity_poly.pdbx_seq_one_letter_code
_entity_poly.pdbx_strand_id
1 'polypeptide(L)'
;TLAKLLEGRTKPRLQHDLTASLMRIEADTLLDEFGEESRDRARLRSCRGPGASGWLTTVPAHPGLRFINEDFVTCCRLRIGATQHPSLAPDPCSCGTQLDPYGDHLLCCGTGNERIWRHDLLCEEWRRIIRSVQIAVDREVNLARLGVYPATTDPDGKRIDLYWVEEGKGRLGDVTIAHPTRPDPFTNRHHAATNRQNGAEDGKALCNAADRKHSKYGTEARASNFTIVPLSAESYGRWGEEAAALLNRMARHMRPPVYMEEGDVEFFRETAVER
;
A
#
# COMPACT_ATOMS: atom_id res chain seq x y z
N THR A 1 -33.87 4.45 -11.38
CA THR A 1 -34.74 4.93 -10.28
C THR A 1 -34.78 3.88 -9.19
N LEU A 2 -34.84 4.30 -7.92
CA LEU A 2 -34.94 3.43 -6.74
C LEU A 2 -36.04 2.36 -6.90
N ALA A 3 -37.11 2.69 -7.61
CA ALA A 3 -38.21 1.78 -7.97
C ALA A 3 -37.76 0.52 -8.74
N LYS A 4 -36.80 0.64 -9.68
CA LYS A 4 -36.28 -0.53 -10.43
C LYS A 4 -35.41 -1.47 -9.59
N LEU A 5 -34.89 -1.02 -8.45
CA LEU A 5 -34.12 -1.84 -7.51
C LEU A 5 -35.02 -2.68 -6.58
N LEU A 6 -36.30 -2.35 -6.50
CA LEU A 6 -37.29 -2.96 -5.61
C LEU A 6 -38.26 -3.92 -6.34
N GLU A 7 -38.17 -3.99 -7.67
CA GLU A 7 -38.98 -4.92 -8.46
C GLU A 7 -38.44 -6.35 -8.36
N GLY A 8 -39.02 -7.12 -7.44
CA GLY A 8 -39.35 -8.53 -7.68
C GLY A 8 -38.26 -9.59 -7.47
N ARG A 9 -37.06 -9.26 -6.98
CA ARG A 9 -36.11 -10.24 -6.45
C ARG A 9 -35.44 -9.67 -5.21
N THR A 10 -35.42 -10.43 -4.11
CA THR A 10 -34.61 -10.10 -2.93
C THR A 10 -33.15 -10.01 -3.38
N LYS A 11 -32.65 -8.79 -3.61
CA LYS A 11 -31.24 -8.59 -3.92
C LYS A 11 -30.44 -8.92 -2.65
N PRO A 12 -29.65 -10.01 -2.61
CA PRO A 12 -28.79 -10.26 -1.47
C PRO A 12 -27.91 -9.02 -1.27
N ARG A 13 -27.67 -8.65 -0.01
CA ARG A 13 -26.84 -7.49 0.38
C ARG A 13 -27.39 -6.10 0.01
N LEU A 14 -28.70 -5.94 -0.25
CA LEU A 14 -29.30 -4.63 -0.55
C LEU A 14 -28.92 -3.53 0.46
N GLN A 15 -29.00 -3.81 1.76
CA GLN A 15 -28.61 -2.84 2.81
C GLN A 15 -27.13 -2.46 2.72
N HIS A 16 -26.25 -3.44 2.47
CA HIS A 16 -24.82 -3.21 2.32
C HIS A 16 -24.54 -2.33 1.09
N ASP A 17 -25.15 -2.63 -0.05
CA ASP A 17 -24.97 -1.86 -1.28
C ASP A 17 -25.44 -0.41 -1.15
N LEU A 18 -26.59 -0.21 -0.49
CA LEU A 18 -27.12 1.13 -0.22
C LEU A 18 -26.21 1.91 0.73
N THR A 19 -25.77 1.27 1.82
CA THR A 19 -24.85 1.90 2.80
C THR A 19 -23.51 2.26 2.15
N ALA A 20 -22.93 1.34 1.38
CA ALA A 20 -21.68 1.57 0.66
C ALA A 20 -21.82 2.71 -0.36
N SER A 21 -22.96 2.82 -1.04
CA SER A 21 -23.22 3.90 -1.99
C SER A 21 -23.39 5.25 -1.31
N LEU A 22 -24.11 5.32 -0.18
CA LEU A 22 -24.22 6.54 0.64
C LEU A 22 -22.86 6.97 1.18
N MET A 23 -22.08 6.06 1.76
CA MET A 23 -20.73 6.34 2.26
C MET A 23 -19.79 6.84 1.17
N ARG A 24 -19.92 6.36 -0.08
CA ARG A 24 -19.15 6.88 -1.22
C ARG A 24 -19.51 8.33 -1.53
N ILE A 25 -20.80 8.67 -1.55
CA ILE A 25 -21.28 10.04 -1.80
C ILE A 25 -20.77 10.98 -0.70
N GLU A 26 -20.92 10.59 0.57
CA GLU A 26 -20.44 11.38 1.72
C GLU A 26 -18.93 11.59 1.65
N ALA A 27 -18.17 10.54 1.30
CA ALA A 27 -16.72 10.64 1.17
C ALA A 27 -16.28 11.51 -0.02
N ASP A 28 -17.04 11.53 -1.12
CA ASP A 28 -16.79 12.44 -2.25
C ASP A 28 -17.12 13.89 -1.88
N THR A 29 -18.23 14.12 -1.17
CA THR A 29 -18.57 15.45 -0.64
C THR A 29 -17.49 15.98 0.32
N LEU A 30 -17.04 15.15 1.27
CA LEU A 30 -15.96 15.51 2.19
C LEU A 30 -14.67 15.83 1.44
N LEU A 31 -14.39 15.11 0.35
CA LEU A 31 -13.20 15.39 -0.45
C LEU A 31 -13.27 16.75 -1.14
N ASP A 32 -14.46 17.14 -1.61
CA ASP A 32 -14.69 18.42 -2.28
C ASP A 32 -14.66 19.63 -1.32
N GLU A 33 -14.82 19.41 -0.01
CA GLU A 33 -14.56 20.43 1.02
C GLU A 33 -13.07 20.80 1.11
N PHE A 34 -12.17 19.90 0.73
CA PHE A 34 -10.73 20.16 0.75
C PHE A 34 -10.26 20.79 -0.57
N GLY A 35 -9.59 21.94 -0.46
CA GLY A 35 -8.95 22.61 -1.60
C GLY A 35 -7.91 21.72 -2.31
N GLU A 36 -7.59 22.07 -3.57
CA GLU A 36 -6.72 21.23 -4.43
C GLU A 36 -5.35 20.93 -3.80
N GLU A 37 -4.75 21.90 -3.13
CA GLU A 37 -3.41 21.77 -2.52
C GLU A 37 -3.46 21.19 -1.09
N SER A 38 -4.64 20.80 -0.62
CA SER A 38 -4.85 20.31 0.73
C SER A 38 -4.15 18.98 0.95
N ARG A 39 -3.39 18.92 2.04
CA ARG A 39 -2.86 17.68 2.61
C ARG A 39 -3.98 16.65 2.83
N ASP A 40 -5.11 17.08 3.37
CA ASP A 40 -6.21 16.19 3.71
C ASP A 40 -6.91 15.60 2.48
N ARG A 41 -6.91 16.33 1.36
CA ARG A 41 -7.41 15.79 0.08
C ARG A 41 -6.58 14.59 -0.37
N ALA A 42 -5.25 14.71 -0.36
CA ALA A 42 -4.34 13.60 -0.69
C ALA A 42 -4.43 12.45 0.33
N ARG A 43 -4.53 12.76 1.63
CA ARG A 43 -4.72 11.76 2.70
C ARG A 43 -6.00 10.95 2.48
N LEU A 44 -7.13 11.61 2.23
CA LEU A 44 -8.43 10.95 2.09
C LEU A 44 -8.46 10.02 0.86
N ARG A 45 -7.91 10.48 -0.28
CA ARG A 45 -7.69 9.66 -1.50
C ARG A 45 -6.83 8.41 -1.23
N SER A 46 -5.84 8.52 -0.36
CA SER A 46 -5.04 7.37 0.07
C SER A 46 -5.82 6.42 0.99
N CYS A 47 -6.44 6.96 2.05
CA CYS A 47 -7.14 6.19 3.08
C CYS A 47 -8.37 5.40 2.56
N ARG A 48 -8.95 5.82 1.43
CA ARG A 48 -10.06 5.13 0.77
C ARG A 48 -9.62 4.08 -0.25
N GLY A 49 -8.31 3.91 -0.45
CA GLY A 49 -7.76 2.97 -1.42
C GLY A 49 -7.80 1.50 -0.96
N PRO A 50 -7.52 0.55 -1.88
CA PRO A 50 -7.52 -0.87 -1.59
C PRO A 50 -6.61 -1.23 -0.41
N GLY A 51 -7.16 -1.96 0.57
CA GLY A 51 -6.47 -2.44 1.77
C GLY A 51 -6.05 -1.38 2.80
N ALA A 52 -6.29 -0.08 2.57
CA ALA A 52 -5.92 1.00 3.50
C ALA A 52 -6.59 0.90 4.88
N SER A 53 -7.69 0.15 4.97
CA SER A 53 -8.45 -0.09 6.21
C SER A 53 -8.27 -1.50 6.76
N GLY A 54 -7.40 -2.33 6.16
CA GLY A 54 -7.28 -3.74 6.53
C GLY A 54 -6.91 -3.94 8.00
N TRP A 55 -6.06 -3.06 8.54
CA TRP A 55 -5.63 -3.11 9.94
C TRP A 55 -6.76 -2.85 10.96
N LEU A 56 -7.88 -2.24 10.55
CA LEU A 56 -9.05 -2.02 11.41
C LEU A 56 -9.95 -3.26 11.53
N THR A 57 -9.88 -4.15 10.53
CA THR A 57 -10.75 -5.33 10.42
C THR A 57 -9.97 -6.64 10.55
N THR A 58 -8.66 -6.57 10.71
CA THR A 58 -7.77 -7.72 10.89
C THR A 58 -7.99 -8.32 12.27
N VAL A 59 -8.21 -9.63 12.32
CA VAL A 59 -8.27 -10.36 13.59
C VAL A 59 -6.85 -10.44 14.17
N PRO A 60 -6.61 -10.03 15.44
CA PRO A 60 -5.30 -10.04 16.09
C PRO A 60 -4.83 -11.44 16.51
N ALA A 61 -4.92 -12.41 15.59
CA ALA A 61 -4.66 -13.84 15.82
C ALA A 61 -3.18 -14.18 15.99
N HIS A 62 -2.27 -13.29 15.60
CA HIS A 62 -0.82 -13.48 15.70
C HIS A 62 -0.16 -12.22 16.30
N PRO A 63 0.96 -12.31 17.04
CA PRO A 63 1.66 -11.14 17.59
C PRO A 63 1.98 -10.07 16.54
N GLY A 64 2.41 -10.47 15.34
CA GLY A 64 2.65 -9.56 14.20
C GLY A 64 1.39 -8.93 13.58
N LEU A 65 0.18 -9.28 14.06
CA LEU A 65 -1.09 -8.67 13.65
C LEU A 65 -1.71 -7.86 14.80
N ARG A 66 -0.91 -7.47 15.79
CA ARG A 66 -1.33 -6.69 16.96
C ARG A 66 -0.61 -5.35 16.96
N PHE A 67 -1.35 -4.33 17.38
CA PHE A 67 -0.76 -3.06 17.79
C PHE A 67 -0.70 -2.98 19.31
N ILE A 68 0.32 -2.30 19.82
CA ILE A 68 0.23 -1.67 21.13
C ILE A 68 -0.70 -0.45 21.05
N ASN A 69 -1.17 0.03 22.21
CA ASN A 69 -2.14 1.13 22.25
C ASN A 69 -1.61 2.40 21.56
N GLU A 70 -0.33 2.70 21.76
CA GLU A 70 0.34 3.88 21.21
C GLU A 70 0.40 3.84 19.67
N ASP A 71 0.73 2.67 19.10
CA ASP A 71 0.79 2.46 17.66
C ASP A 71 -0.61 2.57 17.05
N PHE A 72 -1.61 1.96 17.69
CA PHE A 72 -3.01 2.04 17.24
C PHE A 72 -3.51 3.50 17.22
N VAL A 73 -3.22 4.26 18.28
CA VAL A 73 -3.57 5.69 18.36
C VAL A 73 -2.84 6.50 17.30
N THR A 74 -1.56 6.22 17.05
CA THR A 74 -0.77 6.88 16.00
C THR A 74 -1.35 6.62 14.61
N CYS A 75 -1.68 5.36 14.29
CA CYS A 75 -2.35 4.97 13.05
C CYS A 75 -3.72 5.63 12.89
N CYS A 76 -4.53 5.69 13.95
CA CYS A 76 -5.81 6.40 13.96
C CYS A 76 -5.63 7.89 13.66
N ARG A 77 -4.67 8.57 14.31
CA ARG A 77 -4.38 9.99 14.09
C ARG A 77 -3.92 10.26 12.66
N LEU A 78 -3.00 9.44 12.14
CA LEU A 78 -2.59 9.49 10.73
C LEU A 78 -3.78 9.35 9.80
N ARG A 79 -4.64 8.36 10.04
CA ARG A 79 -5.81 8.07 9.21
C ARG A 79 -6.82 9.21 9.20
N ILE A 80 -7.12 9.84 10.34
CA ILE A 80 -8.10 10.93 10.43
C ILE A 80 -7.53 12.32 10.17
N GLY A 81 -6.21 12.45 10.00
CA GLY A 81 -5.54 13.73 9.78
C GLY A 81 -5.31 14.55 11.04
N ALA A 82 -5.39 13.93 12.22
CA ALA A 82 -5.13 14.61 13.49
C ALA A 82 -3.63 14.80 13.74
N THR A 83 -3.31 15.76 14.62
CA THR A 83 -1.95 15.94 15.11
C THR A 83 -1.50 14.75 15.95
N GLN A 84 -0.21 14.44 15.87
CA GLN A 84 0.42 13.36 16.62
C GLN A 84 0.64 13.77 18.09
N HIS A 85 1.18 12.83 18.88
CA HIS A 85 1.47 13.09 20.28
C HIS A 85 2.37 14.33 20.42
N PRO A 86 2.12 15.24 21.38
CA PRO A 86 2.87 16.50 21.52
C PRO A 86 4.39 16.31 21.65
N SER A 87 4.86 15.14 22.09
CA SER A 87 6.28 14.80 22.14
C SER A 87 6.96 14.71 20.78
N LEU A 88 6.20 14.72 19.67
CA LEU A 88 6.75 14.75 18.32
C LEU A 88 7.27 16.15 17.95
N ALA A 89 6.66 17.21 18.48
CA ALA A 89 6.89 18.58 18.06
C ALA A 89 8.15 19.31 18.61
N PRO A 90 8.81 18.91 19.72
CA PRO A 90 9.84 19.77 20.32
C PRO A 90 11.20 19.68 19.60
N ASP A 91 11.55 18.52 19.05
CA ASP A 91 12.91 18.29 18.53
C ASP A 91 12.97 18.28 16.99
N PRO A 92 14.02 18.89 16.39
CA PRO A 92 14.24 18.77 14.95
C PRO A 92 14.63 17.32 14.59
N CYS A 93 14.27 16.91 13.37
CA CYS A 93 14.78 15.67 12.81
C CYS A 93 16.31 15.73 12.67
N SER A 94 16.98 14.58 12.65
CA SER A 94 18.42 14.47 12.37
C SER A 94 18.84 15.04 11.00
N CYS A 95 17.89 15.23 10.08
CA CYS A 95 18.12 15.95 8.82
C CYS A 95 18.10 17.49 8.96
N GLY A 96 17.87 18.01 10.17
CA GLY A 96 17.77 19.44 10.47
C GLY A 96 16.40 20.08 10.19
N THR A 97 15.41 19.33 9.71
CA THR A 97 14.05 19.86 9.48
C THR A 97 13.21 19.75 10.75
N GLN A 98 12.44 20.79 11.07
CA GLN A 98 11.48 20.75 12.16
C GLN A 98 10.41 19.70 11.87
N LEU A 99 10.08 18.88 12.87
CA LEU A 99 9.02 17.89 12.74
C LEU A 99 7.66 18.58 12.64
N ASP A 100 6.89 18.23 11.61
CA ASP A 100 5.51 18.69 11.47
C ASP A 100 4.61 17.98 12.50
N PRO A 101 3.53 18.64 12.94
CA PRO A 101 2.66 18.08 13.98
C PRO A 101 1.90 16.85 13.50
N TYR A 102 1.90 16.51 12.21
CA TYR A 102 1.18 15.36 11.66
C TYR A 102 2.08 14.13 11.44
N GLY A 103 3.40 14.27 11.54
CA GLY A 103 4.39 13.21 11.33
C GLY A 103 4.69 12.87 9.87
N ASP A 104 4.28 13.71 8.91
CA ASP A 104 4.54 13.44 7.48
C ASP A 104 6.04 13.43 7.16
N HIS A 105 6.81 14.29 7.83
CA HIS A 105 8.25 14.39 7.65
C HIS A 105 8.93 13.06 7.96
N LEU A 106 8.61 12.41 9.08
CA LEU A 106 9.17 11.10 9.45
C LEU A 106 8.84 10.02 8.41
N LEU A 107 7.68 10.12 7.76
CA LEU A 107 7.27 9.17 6.72
C LEU A 107 7.98 9.40 5.38
N CYS A 108 8.61 10.56 5.17
CA CYS A 108 9.32 10.93 3.93
C CYS A 108 10.84 11.01 4.07
N CYS A 109 11.33 11.30 5.27
CA CYS A 109 12.71 11.67 5.51
C CYS A 109 13.65 10.52 5.11
N GLY A 110 14.68 10.84 4.33
CA GLY A 110 15.73 9.90 3.96
C GLY A 110 16.78 9.67 5.05
N THR A 111 16.70 10.41 6.16
CA THR A 111 17.67 10.36 7.26
C THR A 111 17.14 9.48 8.38
N GLY A 112 18.02 8.77 9.09
CA GLY A 112 17.65 7.95 10.25
C GLY A 112 17.17 6.53 9.93
N ASN A 113 17.33 6.06 8.68
CA ASN A 113 17.04 4.68 8.24
C ASN A 113 15.59 4.19 8.38
N GLU A 114 14.65 4.97 8.91
CA GLU A 114 13.24 4.57 9.09
C GLU A 114 12.56 4.11 7.79
N ARG A 115 12.92 4.72 6.65
CA ARG A 115 12.44 4.29 5.34
C ARG A 115 12.96 2.92 4.93
N ILE A 116 14.23 2.64 5.23
CA ILE A 116 14.87 1.35 4.94
C ILE A 116 14.26 0.28 5.84
N TRP A 117 14.06 0.60 7.13
CA TRP A 117 13.45 -0.32 8.07
C TRP A 117 12.02 -0.72 7.66
N ARG A 118 11.17 0.25 7.32
CA ARG A 118 9.81 -0.03 6.80
C ARG A 118 9.82 -0.85 5.51
N HIS A 119 10.76 -0.54 4.61
CA HIS A 119 10.95 -1.28 3.38
C HIS A 119 11.30 -2.75 3.65
N ASP A 120 12.29 -3.00 4.50
CA ASP A 120 12.77 -4.35 4.80
C ASP A 120 11.73 -5.20 5.52
N LEU A 121 10.91 -4.58 6.39
CA LEU A 121 9.75 -5.24 6.99
C LEU A 121 8.74 -5.68 5.93
N LEU A 122 8.40 -4.80 4.98
CA LEU A 122 7.49 -5.17 3.88
C LEU A 122 8.10 -6.27 3.00
N CYS A 123 9.41 -6.23 2.72
CA CYS A 123 10.09 -7.30 1.99
C CYS A 123 9.93 -8.66 2.70
N GLU A 124 10.11 -8.70 4.01
CA GLU A 124 9.94 -9.94 4.78
C GLU A 124 8.49 -10.43 4.82
N GLU A 125 7.52 -9.53 4.96
CA GLU A 125 6.11 -9.92 4.91
C GLU A 125 5.69 -10.43 3.52
N TRP A 126 6.16 -9.80 2.44
CA TRP A 126 5.95 -10.33 1.09
C TRP A 126 6.59 -11.71 0.92
N ARG A 127 7.82 -11.88 1.41
CA ARG A 127 8.52 -13.17 1.41
C ARG A 127 7.68 -14.22 2.15
N ARG A 128 7.16 -13.90 3.33
CA ARG A 128 6.30 -14.79 4.13
C ARG A 128 5.01 -15.14 3.39
N ILE A 129 4.32 -14.16 2.80
CA ILE A 129 3.08 -14.36 2.04
C ILE A 129 3.33 -15.29 0.85
N ILE A 130 4.36 -15.06 0.06
CA ILE A 130 4.69 -15.89 -1.12
C ILE A 130 5.05 -17.33 -0.67
N ARG A 131 5.83 -17.48 0.41
CA ARG A 131 6.18 -18.81 0.94
C ARG A 131 4.99 -19.56 1.53
N SER A 132 3.97 -18.86 2.01
CA SER A 132 2.77 -19.49 2.59
C SER A 132 2.02 -20.37 1.58
N VAL A 133 2.19 -20.11 0.28
CA VAL A 133 1.62 -20.91 -0.81
C VAL A 133 2.64 -21.84 -1.47
N GLN A 134 3.71 -22.18 -0.73
CA GLN A 134 4.79 -23.09 -1.14
C GLN A 134 5.60 -22.62 -2.36
N ILE A 135 5.61 -21.32 -2.65
CA ILE A 135 6.50 -20.74 -3.66
C ILE A 135 7.84 -20.37 -3.01
N ALA A 136 8.94 -20.87 -3.57
CA ALA A 136 10.27 -20.46 -3.18
C ALA A 136 10.53 -19.01 -3.63
N VAL A 137 11.12 -18.22 -2.75
CA VAL A 137 11.43 -16.81 -3.00
C VAL A 137 12.81 -16.52 -2.44
N ASP A 138 13.63 -15.83 -3.22
CA ASP A 138 14.94 -15.33 -2.85
C ASP A 138 14.84 -13.84 -2.54
N ARG A 139 15.71 -13.37 -1.63
CA ARG A 139 15.76 -11.98 -1.19
C ARG A 139 17.08 -11.35 -1.62
N GLU A 140 17.02 -10.07 -1.99
CA GLU A 140 18.18 -9.26 -2.37
C GLU A 140 19.05 -9.95 -3.43
N VAL A 141 18.43 -10.31 -4.55
CA VAL A 141 19.11 -11.03 -5.62
C VAL A 141 19.83 -10.04 -6.51
N ASN A 142 21.11 -10.30 -6.78
CA ASN A 142 21.88 -9.50 -7.73
C ASN A 142 21.32 -9.68 -9.15
N LEU A 143 20.97 -8.57 -9.81
CA LEU A 143 20.32 -8.60 -11.12
C LEU A 143 21.24 -9.12 -12.24
N ALA A 144 22.55 -8.86 -12.17
CA ALA A 144 23.52 -9.38 -13.13
C ALA A 144 23.56 -10.93 -13.13
N ARG A 145 23.37 -11.57 -11.96
CA ARG A 145 23.24 -13.04 -11.86
C ARG A 145 22.02 -13.60 -12.58
N LEU A 146 21.01 -12.77 -12.80
CA LEU A 146 19.81 -13.10 -13.55
C LEU A 146 19.92 -12.66 -15.02
N GLY A 147 21.05 -12.11 -15.45
CA GLY A 147 21.24 -11.56 -16.79
C GLY A 147 20.52 -10.23 -17.04
N VAL A 148 20.04 -9.56 -15.99
CA VAL A 148 19.33 -8.28 -16.09
C VAL A 148 20.28 -7.14 -15.75
N TYR A 149 20.45 -6.20 -16.68
CA TYR A 149 21.40 -5.08 -16.54
C TYR A 149 20.70 -3.73 -16.76
N PRO A 150 19.98 -3.22 -15.75
CA PRO A 150 19.22 -1.98 -15.93
C PRO A 150 20.15 -0.79 -16.14
N ALA A 151 19.71 0.21 -16.90
CA ALA A 151 20.45 1.46 -17.13
C ALA A 151 20.73 2.24 -15.82
N THR A 152 21.85 1.92 -15.15
CA THR A 152 22.28 2.58 -13.91
C THR A 152 23.79 2.81 -13.88
N THR A 153 24.23 3.66 -12.97
CA THR A 153 25.64 3.94 -12.70
C THR A 153 26.39 2.79 -12.01
N ASP A 154 25.68 1.77 -11.50
CA ASP A 154 26.26 0.57 -10.89
C ASP A 154 25.49 -0.69 -11.36
N PRO A 155 25.79 -1.20 -12.57
CA PRO A 155 25.08 -2.34 -13.15
C PRO A 155 25.28 -3.64 -12.35
N ASP A 156 26.47 -3.81 -11.75
CA ASP A 156 26.89 -5.04 -11.10
C ASP A 156 26.52 -5.10 -9.62
N GLY A 157 26.34 -3.96 -8.96
CA GLY A 157 25.92 -3.88 -7.55
C GLY A 157 24.40 -3.89 -7.33
N LYS A 158 23.61 -3.80 -8.41
CA LYS A 158 22.17 -3.63 -8.28
C LYS A 158 21.45 -4.92 -7.90
N ARG A 159 20.65 -4.84 -6.84
CA ARG A 159 19.88 -5.94 -6.27
C ARG A 159 18.39 -5.68 -6.43
N ILE A 160 17.62 -6.73 -6.70
CA ILE A 160 16.16 -6.73 -6.61
C ILE A 160 15.75 -7.25 -5.23
N ASP A 161 14.71 -6.69 -4.64
CA ASP A 161 14.31 -7.07 -3.28
C ASP A 161 13.89 -8.53 -3.20
N LEU A 162 13.07 -8.99 -4.15
CA LEU A 162 12.54 -10.36 -4.17
C LEU A 162 12.61 -10.95 -5.58
N TYR A 163 12.90 -12.25 -5.64
CA TYR A 163 12.84 -13.05 -6.86
C TYR A 163 12.09 -14.36 -6.59
N TRP A 164 11.14 -14.71 -7.46
CA TRP A 164 10.45 -16.00 -7.42
C TRP A 164 10.06 -16.44 -8.82
N VAL A 165 9.65 -17.70 -8.94
CA VAL A 165 9.13 -18.27 -10.20
C VAL A 165 7.68 -18.69 -10.00
N GLU A 166 6.82 -18.24 -10.89
CA GLU A 166 5.39 -18.58 -10.94
C GLU A 166 5.10 -19.08 -12.35
N GLU A 167 4.53 -20.28 -12.49
CA GLU A 167 4.16 -20.87 -13.79
C GLU A 167 5.32 -20.87 -14.82
N GLY A 168 6.55 -21.12 -14.37
CA GLY A 168 7.74 -21.12 -15.22
C GLY A 168 8.24 -19.72 -15.63
N LYS A 169 7.60 -18.64 -15.17
CA LYS A 169 8.02 -17.25 -15.42
C LYS A 169 8.69 -16.65 -14.19
N GLY A 170 9.89 -16.10 -14.37
CA GLY A 170 10.60 -15.38 -13.31
C GLY A 170 9.94 -14.02 -13.01
N ARG A 171 9.75 -13.73 -11.73
CA ARG A 171 9.19 -12.48 -11.21
C ARG A 171 10.22 -11.75 -10.36
N LEU A 172 10.29 -10.44 -10.54
CA LEU A 172 11.23 -9.55 -9.86
C LEU A 172 10.42 -8.53 -9.07
N GLY A 173 10.28 -8.76 -7.77
CA GLY A 173 9.53 -7.91 -6.86
C GLY A 173 10.42 -6.82 -6.28
N ASP A 174 10.00 -5.57 -6.43
CA ASP A 174 10.70 -4.42 -5.85
C ASP A 174 9.73 -3.65 -4.96
N VAL A 175 10.01 -3.59 -3.67
CA VAL A 175 9.17 -2.90 -2.68
C VAL A 175 9.33 -1.39 -2.84
N THR A 176 8.22 -0.69 -2.70
CA THR A 176 8.24 0.77 -2.67
C THR A 176 7.10 1.31 -1.82
N ILE A 177 7.44 2.19 -0.90
CA ILE A 177 6.48 2.84 -0.02
C ILE A 177 6.44 4.33 -0.38
N ALA A 178 5.28 4.80 -0.82
CA ALA A 178 5.03 6.21 -1.06
C ALA A 178 4.36 6.85 0.16
N HIS A 179 4.73 8.08 0.49
CA HIS A 179 3.93 8.91 1.39
C HIS A 179 3.23 9.98 0.55
N PRO A 180 1.88 9.96 0.46
CA PRO A 180 1.14 10.79 -0.50
C PRO A 180 1.00 12.24 -0.03
N THR A 181 1.29 12.55 1.22
CA THR A 181 1.17 13.91 1.77
C THR A 181 2.54 14.56 2.00
N ARG A 182 2.54 15.89 2.03
CA ARG A 182 3.64 16.73 2.49
C ARG A 182 3.13 17.72 3.53
N PRO A 183 3.95 18.04 4.54
CA PRO A 183 3.55 19.00 5.57
C PRO A 183 3.47 20.43 5.00
N ASP A 184 2.79 21.35 5.70
CA ASP A 184 2.84 22.79 5.47
C ASP A 184 2.86 23.25 3.98
N PRO A 185 1.78 23.04 3.21
CA PRO A 185 1.72 23.46 1.81
C PRO A 185 1.81 24.99 1.64
N PHE A 186 1.40 25.76 2.66
CA PHE A 186 1.37 27.22 2.61
C PHE A 186 2.77 27.87 2.64
N THR A 187 3.76 27.20 3.24
CA THR A 187 5.12 27.74 3.41
C THR A 187 6.11 27.13 2.42
N ASN A 188 5.75 26.03 1.74
CA ASN A 188 6.60 25.34 0.79
C ASN A 188 5.85 24.98 -0.50
N ARG A 189 6.21 25.65 -1.61
CA ARG A 189 5.60 25.43 -2.93
C ARG A 189 5.75 24.00 -3.44
N HIS A 190 6.85 23.31 -3.10
CA HIS A 190 7.02 21.90 -3.46
C HIS A 190 6.02 21.01 -2.72
N HIS A 191 5.72 21.33 -1.45
CA HIS A 191 4.72 20.61 -0.67
C HIS A 191 3.32 20.84 -1.25
N ALA A 192 2.96 22.10 -1.56
CA ALA A 192 1.69 22.43 -2.24
C ALA A 192 1.53 21.69 -3.57
N ALA A 193 2.55 21.71 -4.43
CA ALA A 193 2.51 21.03 -5.72
C ALA A 193 2.37 19.52 -5.59
N THR A 194 3.06 18.91 -4.61
CA THR A 194 2.98 17.47 -4.34
C THR A 194 1.58 17.09 -3.83
N ASN A 195 1.04 17.85 -2.87
CA ASN A 195 -0.31 17.64 -2.36
C ASN A 195 -1.36 17.82 -3.45
N ARG A 196 -1.22 18.84 -4.32
CA ARG A 196 -2.09 19.05 -5.48
C ARG A 196 -2.08 17.85 -6.42
N GLN A 197 -0.89 17.38 -6.80
CA GLN A 197 -0.76 16.22 -7.67
C GLN A 197 -1.39 14.97 -7.03
N ASN A 198 -1.12 14.73 -5.75
CA ASN A 198 -1.58 13.53 -5.07
C ASN A 198 -3.05 13.58 -4.66
N GLY A 199 -3.63 14.77 -4.49
CA GLY A 199 -5.05 14.99 -4.21
C GLY A 199 -5.93 15.04 -5.47
N ALA A 200 -5.34 15.13 -6.66
CA ALA A 200 -6.08 15.15 -7.92
C ALA A 200 -6.69 13.80 -8.28
N GLU A 201 -5.98 12.70 -7.97
CA GLU A 201 -6.33 11.35 -8.43
C GLU A 201 -6.05 10.31 -7.34
N ASP A 202 -6.95 9.34 -7.21
CA ASP A 202 -6.83 8.24 -6.26
C ASP A 202 -5.54 7.43 -6.49
N GLY A 203 -4.63 7.45 -5.52
CA GLY A 203 -3.41 6.64 -5.53
C GLY A 203 -2.30 7.20 -6.42
N LYS A 204 -2.35 8.49 -6.76
CA LYS A 204 -1.37 9.10 -7.67
C LYS A 204 0.08 8.94 -7.21
N ALA A 205 0.35 9.11 -5.91
CA ALA A 205 1.69 8.96 -5.36
C ALA A 205 2.22 7.53 -5.58
N LEU A 206 1.31 6.56 -5.47
CA LEU A 206 1.58 5.14 -5.66
C LEU A 206 1.81 4.78 -7.12
N CYS A 207 0.97 5.26 -8.05
CA CYS A 207 1.14 5.07 -9.48
C CYS A 207 2.50 5.61 -9.93
N ASN A 208 2.84 6.84 -9.53
CA ASN A 208 4.15 7.43 -9.81
C ASN A 208 5.31 6.60 -9.24
N ALA A 209 5.12 5.95 -8.09
CA ALA A 209 6.14 5.08 -7.51
C ALA A 209 6.31 3.77 -8.29
N ALA A 210 5.21 3.14 -8.70
CA ALA A 210 5.22 1.93 -9.53
C ALA A 210 5.79 2.20 -10.93
N ASP A 211 5.39 3.29 -11.58
CA ASP A 211 5.88 3.71 -12.89
C ASP A 211 7.40 3.89 -12.89
N ARG A 212 7.96 4.52 -11.84
CA ARG A 212 9.42 4.63 -11.69
C ARG A 212 10.12 3.28 -11.64
N LYS A 213 9.50 2.25 -11.03
CA LYS A 213 10.07 0.89 -11.01
C LYS A 213 9.98 0.25 -12.39
N HIS A 214 8.85 0.38 -13.08
CA HIS A 214 8.71 -0.10 -14.47
C HIS A 214 9.69 0.57 -15.42
N SER A 215 9.83 1.90 -15.37
CA SER A 215 10.82 2.62 -16.17
C SER A 215 12.26 2.20 -15.85
N LYS A 216 12.54 1.88 -14.58
CA LYS A 216 13.89 1.54 -14.10
C LYS A 216 14.32 0.12 -14.44
N TYR A 217 13.40 -0.82 -14.61
CA TYR A 217 13.74 -2.24 -14.75
C TYR A 217 13.01 -2.97 -15.88
N GLY A 218 11.93 -2.40 -16.41
CA GLY A 218 10.96 -3.12 -17.24
C GLY A 218 11.52 -3.57 -18.58
N THR A 219 12.37 -2.76 -19.23
CA THR A 219 12.93 -3.09 -20.55
C THR A 219 13.88 -4.29 -20.46
N GLU A 220 14.84 -4.24 -19.54
CA GLU A 220 15.89 -5.24 -19.41
C GLU A 220 15.37 -6.53 -18.75
N ALA A 221 14.42 -6.42 -17.83
CA ALA A 221 13.72 -7.58 -17.29
C ALA A 221 12.96 -8.33 -18.38
N ARG A 222 12.21 -7.62 -19.24
CA ARG A 222 11.47 -8.25 -20.36
C ARG A 222 12.42 -8.90 -21.36
N ALA A 223 13.51 -8.24 -21.71
CA ALA A 223 14.55 -8.79 -22.60
C ALA A 223 15.13 -10.10 -22.05
N SER A 224 15.22 -10.22 -20.73
CA SER A 224 15.73 -11.41 -20.03
C SER A 224 14.63 -12.38 -19.60
N ASN A 225 13.43 -12.27 -20.16
CA ASN A 225 12.28 -13.14 -19.88
C ASN A 225 11.72 -13.09 -18.43
N PHE A 226 11.93 -11.99 -17.70
CA PHE A 226 11.33 -11.73 -16.38
C PHE A 226 10.14 -10.77 -16.46
N THR A 227 9.36 -10.70 -15.38
CA THR A 227 8.33 -9.68 -15.15
C THR A 227 8.66 -8.90 -13.88
N ILE A 228 8.76 -7.57 -14.00
CA ILE A 228 8.84 -6.68 -12.83
C ILE A 228 7.46 -6.59 -12.19
N VAL A 229 7.44 -6.68 -10.86
CA VAL A 229 6.24 -6.53 -10.03
C VAL A 229 6.53 -5.50 -8.95
N PRO A 230 6.15 -4.23 -9.13
CA PRO A 230 6.24 -3.22 -8.08
C PRO A 230 5.35 -3.59 -6.90
N LEU A 231 5.98 -3.96 -5.78
CA LEU A 231 5.31 -4.29 -4.52
C LEU A 231 5.04 -3.01 -3.75
N SER A 232 4.14 -2.20 -4.30
CA SER A 232 3.94 -0.83 -3.92
C SER A 232 2.84 -0.65 -2.86
N ALA A 233 3.11 0.21 -1.87
CA ALA A 233 2.13 0.64 -0.87
C ALA A 233 2.24 2.15 -0.57
N GLU A 234 1.16 2.76 -0.09
CA GLU A 234 1.20 4.08 0.54
C GLU A 234 1.25 3.94 2.07
N SER A 235 1.83 4.94 2.74
CA SER A 235 1.99 4.92 4.20
C SER A 235 0.66 4.94 4.97
N TYR A 236 -0.46 5.33 4.34
CA TYR A 236 -1.81 5.20 4.92
C TYR A 236 -2.46 3.83 4.65
N GLY A 237 -1.73 2.89 4.03
CA GLY A 237 -2.12 1.49 3.86
C GLY A 237 -2.67 1.11 2.48
N ARG A 238 -2.75 2.03 1.52
CA ARG A 238 -3.22 1.73 0.17
C ARG A 238 -2.22 0.83 -0.55
N TRP A 239 -2.69 -0.28 -1.13
CA TRP A 239 -1.87 -1.11 -2.01
C TRP A 239 -1.93 -0.66 -3.47
N GLY A 240 -0.83 -0.87 -4.18
CA GLY A 240 -0.79 -0.69 -5.63
C GLY A 240 -1.48 -1.84 -6.34
N GLU A 241 -1.90 -1.61 -7.58
CA GLU A 241 -2.68 -2.57 -8.35
C GLU A 241 -1.97 -3.92 -8.50
N GLU A 242 -0.69 -3.92 -8.86
CA GLU A 242 0.11 -5.14 -9.03
C GLU A 242 0.39 -5.86 -7.71
N ALA A 243 0.57 -5.09 -6.63
CA ALA A 243 0.75 -5.63 -5.28
C ALA A 243 -0.55 -6.31 -4.79
N ALA A 244 -1.69 -5.62 -4.91
CA ALA A 244 -3.01 -6.18 -4.58
C ALA A 244 -3.32 -7.41 -5.45
N ALA A 245 -3.02 -7.36 -6.74
CA ALA A 245 -3.20 -8.49 -7.65
C ALA A 245 -2.33 -9.69 -7.25
N LEU A 246 -1.08 -9.47 -6.82
CA LEU A 246 -0.24 -10.53 -6.27
C LEU A 246 -0.84 -11.10 -4.99
N LEU A 247 -1.25 -10.26 -4.05
CA LEU A 247 -1.87 -10.70 -2.79
C LEU A 247 -3.11 -11.57 -3.06
N ASN A 248 -4.00 -11.14 -3.96
CA ASN A 248 -5.19 -11.88 -4.36
C ASN A 248 -4.86 -13.17 -5.13
N ARG A 249 -3.76 -13.21 -5.89
CA ARG A 249 -3.24 -14.46 -6.44
C ARG A 249 -2.77 -15.40 -5.34
N MET A 250 -1.96 -14.93 -4.40
CA MET A 250 -1.47 -15.76 -3.30
C MET A 250 -2.63 -16.28 -2.43
N ALA A 251 -3.60 -15.43 -2.07
CA ALA A 251 -4.78 -15.84 -1.30
C ALA A 251 -5.56 -16.98 -1.97
N ARG A 252 -5.70 -16.98 -3.30
CA ARG A 252 -6.37 -18.07 -4.04
C ARG A 252 -5.60 -19.39 -4.04
N HIS A 253 -4.28 -19.35 -3.91
CA HIS A 253 -3.44 -20.55 -3.80
C HIS A 253 -3.34 -21.06 -2.36
N MET A 254 -3.77 -20.27 -1.39
CA MET A 254 -3.75 -20.66 0.00
C MET A 254 -4.70 -21.84 0.20
N ARG A 255 -4.13 -23.00 0.56
CA ARG A 255 -4.93 -24.14 0.95
C ARG A 255 -5.57 -23.83 2.30
N PRO A 256 -6.88 -24.05 2.48
CA PRO A 256 -7.47 -23.92 3.80
C PRO A 256 -6.74 -24.87 4.76
N PRO A 257 -6.48 -24.44 6.01
CA PRO A 257 -5.94 -25.34 7.02
C PRO A 257 -6.79 -26.62 7.12
N VAL A 258 -6.13 -27.75 7.37
CA VAL A 258 -6.74 -29.10 7.41
C VAL A 258 -7.87 -29.24 8.45
N TYR A 259 -8.02 -28.27 9.35
CA TYR A 259 -9.02 -28.25 10.42
C TYR A 259 -10.27 -27.40 10.12
N MET A 260 -10.39 -26.80 8.93
CA MET A 260 -11.59 -26.05 8.55
C MET A 260 -12.63 -26.98 7.94
N GLU A 261 -13.86 -26.96 8.46
CA GLU A 261 -14.99 -27.68 7.86
C GLU A 261 -15.33 -27.06 6.49
N GLU A 262 -15.94 -27.83 5.58
CA GLU A 262 -16.22 -27.37 4.19
C GLU A 262 -16.96 -26.02 4.13
N GLY A 263 -17.86 -25.74 5.10
CA GLY A 263 -18.59 -24.48 5.21
C GLY A 263 -17.72 -23.27 5.56
N ASP A 264 -16.64 -23.46 6.33
CA ASP A 264 -15.69 -22.38 6.64
C ASP A 264 -14.84 -22.04 5.41
N VAL A 265 -14.49 -23.04 4.60
CA VAL A 265 -13.72 -22.85 3.37
C VAL A 265 -14.51 -22.05 2.33
N GLU A 266 -15.82 -22.32 2.22
CA GLU A 266 -16.73 -21.59 1.31
C GLU A 266 -16.88 -20.12 1.73
N PHE A 267 -17.07 -19.85 3.02
CA PHE A 267 -17.11 -18.49 3.57
C PHE A 267 -15.80 -17.71 3.34
N PHE A 268 -14.64 -18.34 3.54
CA PHE A 268 -13.33 -17.71 3.29
C PHE A 268 -13.10 -17.43 1.80
N ARG A 269 -13.54 -18.31 0.90
CA ARG A 269 -13.42 -18.09 -0.55
C ARG A 269 -14.34 -16.99 -1.05
N GLU A 270 -15.58 -16.94 -0.58
CA GLU A 270 -16.53 -15.86 -0.91
C GLU A 270 -16.03 -14.50 -0.43
N THR A 271 -15.44 -14.43 0.77
CA THR A 271 -14.93 -13.17 1.33
C THR A 271 -13.60 -12.71 0.75
N ALA A 272 -12.77 -13.62 0.23
CA ALA A 272 -11.47 -13.31 -0.38
C ALA A 272 -11.55 -12.94 -1.87
N VAL A 273 -12.59 -13.38 -2.60
CA VAL A 273 -12.76 -13.11 -4.03
C VAL A 273 -13.48 -11.78 -4.30
N GLU A 274 -14.21 -11.24 -3.33
CA GLU A 274 -15.04 -10.04 -3.48
C GLU A 274 -14.48 -8.77 -2.78
N ARG A 275 -13.22 -8.79 -2.29
CA ARG A 275 -12.53 -7.63 -1.67
C ARG A 275 -11.30 -7.21 -2.47
#